data_AF-A0A355G5Z3-F1
#
_entry.id   AF-A0A355G5Z3-F1
#
_cell.length_a   1.000
_cell.length_b   1.000
_cell.length_c   1.000
_cell.angle_alpha   90.00
_cell.angle_beta   90.00
_cell.angle_gamma   90.00
#
_symmetry.space_group_name_H-M   'P 1'
#
loop_
_entity.id
_entity.type
_entity.pdbx_description
1 polymer ?
#
loop_
_entity_poly.entity_id
_entity_poly.type
_entity_poly.pdbx_seq_one_letter_code
_entity_poly.pdbx_strand_id
1 'polypeptide(L)' 'VEPSRGYDFGNGPGKRTEFKARGGKVGLILDARGRPLVVPTSETDHLSELNSWVEELQLYPEPALTEV' A
#
# COMPACT_ATOMS: atom_id res chain seq x y z
N VAL A 1 -9.08 0.44 12.62
CA VAL A 1 -8.93 -0.95 12.11
C VAL A 1 -9.44 -1.94 13.15
N GLU A 2 -10.08 -3.02 12.71
CA GLU A 2 -10.62 -4.08 13.58
C GLU A 2 -10.02 -5.43 13.12
N PRO A 3 -8.84 -5.80 13.65
CA PRO A 3 -8.13 -6.99 13.19
C PRO A 3 -8.77 -8.29 13.67
N SER A 4 -8.72 -9.33 12.83
CA SER A 4 -9.08 -10.69 13.20
C SER A 4 -8.19 -11.24 14.32
N ARG A 5 -8.66 -12.27 15.04
CA ARG A 5 -7.89 -12.91 16.11
C ARG A 5 -6.50 -13.35 15.62
N GLY A 6 -5.45 -12.95 16.33
CA GLY A 6 -4.07 -13.31 16.03
C GLY A 6 -3.29 -12.27 15.20
N TYR A 7 -3.96 -11.31 14.58
CA TYR A 7 -3.30 -10.21 13.85
C TYR A 7 -3.07 -9.01 14.77
N ASP A 8 -1.86 -8.46 14.75
CA ASP A 8 -1.47 -7.32 15.60
C ASP A 8 -1.17 -6.07 14.76
N PHE A 9 -1.83 -4.96 15.11
CA PHE A 9 -1.65 -3.63 14.51
C PHE A 9 -0.94 -2.66 15.47
N GLY A 10 -0.11 -3.17 16.39
CA GLY A 10 0.67 -2.39 17.35
C GLY A 10 -0.04 -2.11 18.67
N ASN A 11 -1.22 -2.68 18.91
CA ASN A 11 -1.98 -2.57 20.18
C ASN A 11 -2.21 -3.96 20.83
N GLY A 12 -1.61 -5.02 20.29
CA GLY A 12 -1.82 -6.41 20.69
C GLY A 12 -2.76 -7.17 19.75
N PRO A 13 -2.70 -8.52 19.73
CA PRO A 13 -3.44 -9.34 18.77
C PRO A 13 -4.96 -9.19 18.87
N GLY A 14 -5.62 -8.93 17.74
CA GLY A 14 -7.08 -8.82 17.63
C GLY A 14 -7.69 -7.59 18.30
N LYS A 15 -6.87 -6.66 18.82
CA LYS A 15 -7.36 -5.46 19.48
C LYS A 15 -7.66 -4.37 18.46
N ARG A 16 -8.83 -3.73 18.60
CA ARG A 16 -9.19 -2.54 17.83
C ARG A 16 -8.15 -1.45 18.05
N THR A 17 -7.76 -0.82 16.96
CA THR A 17 -6.83 0.32 16.97
C THR A 17 -7.41 1.44 16.12
N GLU A 18 -7.36 2.65 16.66
CA GLU A 18 -7.73 3.88 15.97
C GLU A 18 -6.54 4.83 16.00
N PHE A 19 -6.19 5.39 14.85
CA PHE A 19 -5.05 6.29 14.69
C PHE A 19 -5.34 7.35 13.63
N LYS A 20 -4.71 8.51 13.78
CA LYS A 20 -4.72 9.56 12.76
C LYS A 20 -3.58 9.31 11.79
N ALA A 21 -3.89 9.20 10.51
CA ALA A 21 -2.91 9.07 9.44
C ALA A 21 -3.04 10.24 8.46
N ARG A 22 -1.90 10.73 7.96
CA ARG A 22 -1.88 11.69 6.85
C ARG A 22 -1.84 10.90 5.55
N GLY A 23 -2.89 11.02 4.74
CA GLY A 23 -2.91 10.47 3.39
C GLY A 23 -1.94 11.20 2.45
N GLY A 24 -1.43 10.49 1.45
CA GLY A 24 -0.72 11.08 0.31
C GLY A 24 -1.68 11.63 -0.74
N LYS A 25 -1.15 12.01 -1.92
CA LYS A 25 -1.94 12.53 -3.05
C LYS A 25 -3.10 11.61 -3.45
N VAL A 26 -2.89 10.31 -3.32
CA VAL A 26 -3.82 9.23 -3.70
C VAL A 26 -4.51 8.56 -2.49
N GLY A 27 -4.31 9.10 -1.28
CA GLY A 27 -4.88 8.54 -0.05
C GLY A 27 -3.93 7.60 0.71
N LEU A 28 -4.50 6.58 1.36
CA LEU A 28 -3.81 5.59 2.18
C LEU A 28 -4.25 4.18 1.73
N ILE A 29 -3.28 3.30 1.45
CA ILE A 29 -3.53 1.90 1.10
C ILE A 29 -3.12 1.03 2.30
N LEU A 30 -3.98 0.09 2.67
CA LEU A 30 -3.75 -0.88 3.74
C LEU A 30 -3.70 -2.29 3.14
N ASP A 31 -2.51 -2.89 3.06
CA ASP A 31 -2.36 -4.30 2.70
C ASP A 31 -2.28 -5.17 3.97
N ALA A 32 -3.42 -5.76 4.33
CA ALA A 32 -3.55 -6.64 5.51
C ALA A 32 -3.44 -8.14 5.18
N ARG A 33 -2.92 -8.50 4.00
CA ARG A 33 -2.83 -9.91 3.57
C ARG A 33 -1.73 -10.70 4.29
N GLY A 34 -0.90 -10.04 5.10
CA GLY A 34 0.15 -10.69 5.89
C GLY A 34 1.37 -11.18 5.09
N ARG A 35 1.41 -10.87 3.80
CA ARG A 35 2.56 -11.15 2.93
C ARG A 35 3.62 -10.05 3.11
N PRO A 36 4.92 -10.38 3.18
CA PRO A 36 5.96 -9.37 3.24
C PRO A 36 5.87 -8.42 2.04
N LEU A 37 5.95 -7.11 2.31
CA LEU A 37 6.12 -6.13 1.25
C LEU A 37 7.61 -6.09 0.88
N VAL A 38 7.96 -6.73 -0.23
CA VAL A 38 9.33 -6.70 -0.75
C VAL A 38 9.42 -5.54 -1.72
N VAL A 39 10.20 -4.53 -1.39
CA VAL A 39 10.49 -3.42 -2.29
C VAL A 39 11.80 -3.72 -3.03
N PRO A 40 11.81 -3.74 -4.38
CA PRO A 40 13.01 -3.96 -5.15
C PRO A 40 14.09 -2.93 -4.83
N THR A 41 15.35 -3.36 -4.79
CA THR A 41 16.49 -2.46 -4.54
C THR A 41 16.99 -1.78 -5.81
N SER A 42 16.75 -2.40 -6.97
CA SER A 42 17.01 -1.82 -8.28
C SER A 42 15.97 -0.74 -8.56
N GLU A 43 16.42 0.44 -8.97
CA GLU A 43 15.54 1.56 -9.29
C GLU A 43 14.58 1.21 -10.43
N THR A 44 15.08 0.53 -11.47
CA THR A 44 14.28 0.10 -12.61
C THR A 44 13.16 -0.86 -12.19
N ASP A 45 13.48 -1.85 -11.37
CA ASP A 45 12.50 -2.85 -10.92
C ASP A 45 11.48 -2.23 -9.95
N HIS A 46 11.93 -1.30 -9.12
CA HIS A 46 11.06 -0.56 -8.21
C HIS A 46 10.06 0.32 -8.96
N LEU A 47 10.50 1.05 -9.99
CA LEU A 47 9.61 1.84 -10.84
C LEU A 47 8.62 0.97 -11.62
N SER A 48 9.09 -0.16 -12.14
CA SER A 48 8.24 -1.13 -12.84
C SER A 48 7.10 -1.66 -11.94
N GLU A 49 7.43 -2.06 -10.71
CA GLU A 49 6.42 -2.54 -9.75
C GLU A 49 5.46 -1.43 -9.31
N LEU A 50 5.95 -0.21 -9.08
CA LEU A 50 5.09 0.93 -8.75
C LEU A 50 4.11 1.26 -9.87
N ASN A 51 4.55 1.26 -11.13
CA ASN A 51 3.68 1.53 -12.28
C ASN A 51 2.59 0.46 -12.42
N SER A 52 2.95 -0.82 -12.21
CA SER A 52 1.95 -1.90 -12.12
C SER A 52 0.87 -1.61 -11.07
N TRP A 53 1.26 -1.13 -9.87
CA TRP A 53 0.27 -0.82 -8.84
C TRP A 53 -0.58 0.40 -9.19
N VAL A 54 -0.01 1.41 -9.85
CA VAL A 54 -0.75 2.58 -10.32
C VAL A 54 -1.85 2.17 -11.31
N GLU A 55 -1.53 1.30 -12.25
CA GLU A 55 -2.46 0.77 -13.26
C GLU A 55 -3.54 -0.10 -12.60
N GLU A 56 -3.14 -1.12 -11.83
CA GLU A 56 -4.07 -2.07 -11.20
C GLU A 56 -5.04 -1.43 -10.20
N LEU A 57 -4.57 -0.40 -9.48
CA LEU A 57 -5.40 0.35 -8.53
C LEU A 57 -6.09 1.56 -9.16
N GLN A 58 -5.85 1.84 -10.44
CA GLN A 58 -6.41 2.97 -11.19
C GLN A 58 -6.25 4.30 -10.42
N LEU A 59 -5.05 4.54 -9.89
CA LEU A 59 -4.79 5.66 -8.98
C LEU A 59 -4.92 7.03 -9.65
N TYR A 60 -4.81 7.08 -10.97
CA TYR A 60 -4.93 8.27 -11.80
C TYR A 60 -5.87 8.00 -12.99
N PRO A 61 -6.55 9.03 -13.54
CA PRO A 61 -7.27 8.91 -14.81
C PRO A 61 -6.28 8.73 -15.99
N GLU A 62 -6.59 7.83 -16.93
CA GLU A 62 -5.82 7.59 -18.17
C GLU A 62 -5.84 8.81 -19.14
N PRO A 63 -4.71 9.21 -19.80
CA PRO A 63 -3.32 9.11 -19.37
C PRO A 63 -2.61 10.48 -19.27
N ALA A 64 -1.63 10.56 -18.36
CA ALA A 64 -0.37 11.26 -18.60
C ALA A 64 0.78 10.33 -18.17
N LEU A 65 0.81 9.13 -18.74
CA LEU A 65 2.02 8.33 -18.77
C LEU A 65 2.92 8.94 -19.84
N THR A 66 3.82 9.84 -19.41
CA THR A 66 4.91 10.29 -20.28
C THR A 66 5.81 9.10 -20.55
N GLU A 67 6.05 8.83 -21.83
CA GLU A 67 7.03 7.87 -22.32
C GLU A 67 8.37 8.06 -21.60
N VAL A 68 9.00 6.94 -21.22
CA VAL A 68 10.41 6.85 -20.79
C VAL A 68 11.28 6.58 -21.99
#